data_AF-Q4JXJ4-F1
#
_entry.id   AF-Q4JXJ4-F1
#
_cell.length_a   1.000
_cell.length_b   1.000
_cell.length_c   1.000
_cell.angle_alpha   90.00
_cell.angle_beta   90.00
_cell.angle_gamma   90.00
#
_symmetry.space_group_name_H-M   'P 1'
#
loop_
_entity.id
_entity.type
_entity.pdbx_description
1 polymer ?
#
loop_
_entity_poly.entity_id
_entity_poly.type
_entity_poly.pdbx_seq_one_letter_code
_entity_poly.pdbx_strand_id
1 'polypeptide(L)'
;MSRINALNVALVLAASVLGLLSITLNANPVPTQDNAISNSLALYYSLGPILGFIGAKEMARFRSFFKSRGSVQDVFKVWLRSLALPLLLAVVVVLAYLAVQLADIGYVESGRFLATGLVFIALHGVAWLSLGATLGLYLPAIVAIAVGLLLPYILVAYPVSLSNVAWRQMFGQPFSSCCQVSQSVDPILWKASALVLGAICVCSLLLIAAFHGNWLPGLSAWPLRVAAIGLFGVSCSLGYGIAQDGNYSSAVPRPQEHMICEGAVCYWRETPSGQVDANRKVWESLGVTTYRLIDAEPQRDDDIRLARSGQQPEVKHALLVELLSNEPALKGAPSCWGTPQQPVSVAESLPDLTEEELERATLTPSGQWRGVHGTNAGVDVKFILDRANSECWEG
;
A
#
# COMPACT_ATOMS: atom_id res chain seq x y z
N MET A 1 -5.72 -29.78 25.05
CA MET A 1 -5.68 -28.31 24.89
C MET A 1 -6.44 -27.69 26.07
N SER A 2 -5.90 -26.71 26.79
CA SER A 2 -6.65 -26.08 27.91
C SER A 2 -7.84 -25.27 27.36
N ARG A 3 -8.93 -25.12 28.13
CA ARG A 3 -10.11 -24.32 27.71
C ARG A 3 -9.73 -22.89 27.30
N ILE A 4 -8.70 -22.33 27.93
CA ILE A 4 -8.17 -20.99 27.63
C ILE A 4 -7.51 -20.93 26.26
N ASN A 5 -6.69 -21.94 25.92
CA ASN A 5 -6.08 -22.01 24.59
C ASN A 5 -7.14 -22.17 23.50
N ALA A 6 -8.20 -22.95 23.76
CA ALA A 6 -9.32 -23.08 22.82
C ALA A 6 -10.03 -21.74 22.56
N LEU A 7 -10.26 -20.92 23.60
CA LEU A 7 -10.84 -19.59 23.44
C LEU A 7 -9.92 -18.65 22.64
N ASN A 8 -8.62 -18.62 22.95
CA ASN A 8 -7.67 -17.76 22.23
C ASN A 8 -7.56 -18.17 20.75
N VAL A 9 -7.57 -19.48 20.46
CA VAL A 9 -7.61 -20.00 19.09
C VAL A 9 -8.90 -19.57 18.39
N ALA A 10 -10.06 -19.72 19.02
CA ALA A 10 -11.34 -19.31 18.45
C ALA A 10 -11.38 -17.80 18.14
N LEU A 11 -10.82 -16.96 19.02
CA LEU A 11 -10.72 -15.51 18.80
C LEU A 11 -9.83 -15.18 17.60
N VAL A 12 -8.65 -15.81 17.48
CA VAL A 12 -7.77 -15.61 16.33
C VAL A 12 -8.45 -16.06 15.04
N LEU A 13 -9.11 -17.22 15.01
CA LEU A 13 -9.82 -17.69 13.83
C LEU A 13 -10.98 -16.76 13.43
N ALA A 14 -11.78 -16.30 14.39
CA ALA A 14 -12.86 -15.35 14.13
C ALA A 14 -12.33 -14.02 13.57
N ALA A 15 -11.22 -13.52 14.14
CA ALA A 15 -10.54 -12.32 13.64
C ALA A 15 -10.02 -12.52 12.22
N SER A 16 -9.43 -13.68 11.92
CA SER A 16 -8.97 -14.03 10.58
C SER A 16 -10.12 -14.05 9.58
N VAL A 17 -11.26 -14.65 9.91
CA VAL A 17 -12.45 -14.66 9.04
C VAL A 17 -12.94 -13.24 8.76
N LEU A 18 -13.01 -12.39 9.80
CA LEU A 18 -13.39 -10.98 9.64
C LEU A 18 -12.39 -10.20 8.78
N GLY A 19 -11.09 -10.47 8.96
CA GLY A 19 -10.02 -9.86 8.16
C GLY A 19 -10.12 -10.26 6.70
N LEU A 20 -10.30 -11.56 6.42
CA LEU A 20 -10.50 -12.07 5.07
C LEU A 20 -11.74 -11.47 4.42
N LEU A 21 -12.86 -11.39 5.15
CA LEU A 21 -14.07 -10.74 4.65
C LEU A 21 -13.82 -9.27 4.29
N SER A 22 -13.11 -8.53 5.15
CA SER A 22 -12.74 -7.13 4.89
C SER A 22 -11.90 -7.01 3.61
N ILE A 23 -10.91 -7.89 3.42
CA ILE A 23 -10.06 -7.91 2.23
C ILE A 23 -10.89 -8.24 0.99
N THR A 24 -11.74 -9.27 1.03
CA THR A 24 -12.60 -9.63 -0.11
C THR A 24 -13.53 -8.48 -0.53
N LEU A 25 -13.98 -7.66 0.42
CA LEU A 25 -14.88 -6.54 0.14
C LEU A 25 -14.16 -5.27 -0.35
N ASN A 26 -12.89 -5.08 0.00
CA ASN A 26 -12.19 -3.80 -0.21
C ASN A 26 -10.89 -3.89 -1.02
N ALA A 27 -10.36 -5.08 -1.27
CA ALA A 27 -9.09 -5.23 -1.98
C ALA A 27 -9.28 -5.14 -3.50
N ASN A 28 -8.33 -4.47 -4.15
CA ASN A 28 -8.22 -4.49 -5.59
C ASN A 28 -7.58 -5.83 -6.03
N PRO A 29 -8.25 -6.63 -6.88
CA PRO A 29 -7.71 -7.89 -7.35
C PRO A 29 -6.65 -7.64 -8.41
N VAL A 30 -5.42 -7.35 -7.95
CA VAL A 30 -4.27 -7.11 -8.81
C VAL A 30 -3.24 -8.21 -8.53
N PRO A 31 -2.87 -9.04 -9.53
CA PRO A 31 -2.00 -10.20 -9.31
C PRO A 31 -0.51 -9.79 -9.29
N THR A 32 -0.12 -8.92 -8.37
CA THR A 32 1.28 -8.53 -8.14
C THR A 32 1.76 -8.99 -6.76
N GLN A 33 3.07 -9.26 -6.65
CA GLN A 33 3.68 -9.65 -5.38
C GLN A 33 3.46 -8.60 -4.28
N ASP A 34 3.58 -7.32 -4.62
CA ASP A 34 3.37 -6.22 -3.66
C ASP A 34 1.92 -6.14 -3.19
N ASN A 35 0.94 -6.35 -4.08
CA ASN A 35 -0.46 -6.41 -3.70
C ASN A 35 -0.76 -7.63 -2.82
N ALA A 36 -0.15 -8.79 -3.11
CA ALA A 36 -0.27 -9.99 -2.26
C ALA A 36 0.27 -9.75 -0.85
N ILE A 37 1.43 -9.09 -0.71
CA ILE A 37 2.00 -8.71 0.60
C ILE A 37 1.09 -7.70 1.31
N SER A 38 0.65 -6.65 0.61
CA SER A 38 -0.27 -5.62 1.12
C SER A 38 -1.56 -6.24 1.67
N ASN A 39 -2.23 -7.06 0.87
CA ASN A 39 -3.46 -7.76 1.25
C ASN A 39 -3.24 -8.74 2.40
N SER A 40 -2.07 -9.36 2.51
CA SER A 40 -1.76 -10.25 3.63
C SER A 40 -1.58 -9.47 4.93
N LEU A 41 -0.88 -8.34 4.90
CA LEU A 41 -0.72 -7.47 6.06
C LEU A 41 -2.04 -6.84 6.52
N ALA A 42 -3.01 -6.68 5.61
CA ALA A 42 -4.35 -6.21 5.93
C ALA A 42 -5.09 -7.06 6.95
N LEU A 43 -4.77 -8.36 7.06
CA LEU A 43 -5.36 -9.23 8.09
C LEU A 43 -5.06 -8.72 9.51
N TYR A 44 -4.01 -7.93 9.70
CA TYR A 44 -3.71 -7.28 10.98
C TYR A 44 -4.69 -6.17 11.37
N TYR A 45 -5.59 -5.75 10.47
CA TYR A 45 -6.70 -4.86 10.81
C TYR A 45 -7.59 -5.46 11.91
N SER A 46 -7.86 -6.76 11.82
CA SER A 46 -8.61 -7.52 12.83
C SER A 46 -7.71 -8.29 13.79
N LEU A 47 -6.60 -8.85 13.30
CA LEU A 47 -5.68 -9.64 14.14
C LEU A 47 -4.91 -8.78 15.14
N GLY A 48 -4.50 -7.56 14.79
CA GLY A 48 -3.78 -6.66 15.70
C GLY A 48 -4.56 -6.39 17.01
N PRO A 49 -5.81 -5.89 16.92
CA PRO A 49 -6.69 -5.71 18.09
C PRO A 49 -6.87 -6.98 18.93
N ILE A 50 -7.07 -8.12 18.29
CA ILE A 50 -7.32 -9.39 18.99
C ILE A 50 -6.05 -9.92 19.66
N LEU A 51 -4.88 -9.78 19.03
CA LEU A 51 -3.60 -10.10 19.65
C LEU A 51 -3.31 -9.19 20.84
N GLY A 52 -3.57 -7.89 20.72
CA GLY A 52 -3.45 -6.95 21.84
C GLY A 52 -4.39 -7.29 23.01
N PHE A 53 -5.65 -7.63 22.70
CA PHE A 53 -6.62 -8.13 23.69
C PHE A 53 -6.14 -9.40 24.39
N ILE A 54 -5.70 -10.42 23.63
CA ILE A 54 -5.23 -11.70 24.18
C ILE A 54 -4.02 -11.47 25.08
N GLY A 55 -3.02 -10.70 24.62
CA GLY A 55 -1.83 -10.35 25.39
C GLY A 55 -2.20 -9.69 26.72
N ALA A 56 -3.06 -8.68 26.69
CA ALA A 56 -3.50 -7.96 27.87
C ALA A 56 -4.24 -8.85 28.86
N LYS A 57 -5.19 -9.65 28.36
CA LYS A 57 -6.01 -10.56 29.16
C LYS A 57 -5.14 -11.61 29.88
N GLU A 58 -4.26 -12.30 29.14
CA GLU A 58 -3.45 -13.37 29.73
C GLU A 58 -2.45 -12.82 30.74
N MET A 59 -1.75 -11.74 30.44
CA MET A 59 -0.75 -11.20 31.37
C MET A 59 -1.36 -10.53 32.60
N ALA A 60 -2.53 -9.90 32.47
CA ALA A 60 -3.26 -9.34 33.61
C ALA A 60 -3.64 -10.40 34.65
N ARG A 61 -3.95 -11.63 34.19
CA ARG A 61 -4.28 -12.76 35.08
C ARG A 61 -3.11 -13.17 35.98
N PHE A 62 -1.89 -13.15 35.45
CA PHE A 62 -0.69 -13.56 36.19
C PHE A 62 0.02 -12.40 36.91
N ARG A 63 -0.47 -11.16 36.77
CA ARG A 63 0.13 -9.95 37.33
C ARG A 63 0.42 -10.04 38.84
N SER A 64 -0.53 -10.54 39.63
CA SER A 64 -0.36 -10.67 41.10
C SER A 64 0.69 -11.73 41.46
N PHE A 65 0.73 -12.83 40.72
CA PHE A 65 1.74 -13.88 40.88
C PHE A 65 3.15 -13.33 40.60
N PHE A 66 3.31 -12.60 39.49
CA PHE A 66 4.61 -12.00 39.15
C PHE A 66 5.05 -10.94 40.16
N LYS A 67 4.14 -10.11 40.67
CA LYS A 67 4.47 -9.10 41.70
C LYS A 67 4.98 -9.70 43.00
N SER A 68 4.52 -10.91 43.36
CA SER A 68 4.81 -11.51 44.66
C SER A 68 5.99 -12.48 44.63
N ARG A 69 6.19 -13.22 43.53
CA ARG A 69 7.15 -14.34 43.48
C ARG A 69 7.80 -14.61 42.12
N GLY A 70 7.51 -13.83 41.08
CA GLY A 70 7.97 -14.17 39.72
C GLY A 70 9.39 -13.69 39.44
N SER A 71 10.24 -14.51 38.84
CA SER A 71 11.47 -13.99 38.20
C SER A 71 11.16 -13.46 36.80
N VAL A 72 12.08 -12.67 36.21
CA VAL A 72 11.98 -12.27 34.80
C VAL A 72 11.86 -13.50 33.89
N GLN A 73 12.58 -14.58 34.20
CA GLN A 73 12.48 -15.84 33.46
C GLN A 73 11.08 -16.46 33.55
N ASP A 74 10.41 -16.35 34.69
CA ASP A 74 9.05 -16.89 34.85
C ASP A 74 8.04 -16.07 34.05
N VAL A 75 8.20 -14.74 34.00
CA VAL A 75 7.39 -13.85 33.16
C VAL A 75 7.54 -14.26 31.70
N PHE A 76 8.77 -14.43 31.19
CA PHE A 76 9.01 -14.85 29.81
C PHE A 76 8.54 -16.28 29.52
N LYS A 77 8.69 -17.22 30.46
CA LYS A 77 8.16 -18.59 30.30
C LYS A 77 6.64 -18.60 30.18
N VAL A 78 5.94 -17.80 31.00
CA VAL A 78 4.48 -17.69 30.93
C VAL A 78 4.04 -16.96 29.66
N TRP A 79 4.74 -15.89 29.28
CA TRP A 79 4.52 -15.17 28.02
C TRP A 79 4.62 -16.15 26.85
N LEU A 80 5.74 -16.89 26.75
CA LEU A 80 5.96 -17.84 25.67
C LEU A 80 4.89 -18.95 25.67
N ARG A 81 4.63 -19.58 26.82
CA ARG A 81 3.67 -20.70 26.89
C ARG A 81 2.23 -20.29 26.60
N SER A 82 1.82 -19.09 27.01
CA SER A 82 0.43 -18.64 26.90
C SER A 82 0.16 -17.91 25.60
N LEU A 83 1.17 -17.28 25.01
CA LEU A 83 1.03 -16.38 23.87
C LEU A 83 1.66 -16.91 22.57
N ALA A 84 2.56 -17.90 22.62
CA ALA A 84 3.18 -18.45 21.40
C ALA A 84 2.15 -19.11 20.47
N LEU A 85 1.17 -19.84 21.01
CA LEU A 85 0.14 -20.49 20.17
C LEU A 85 -0.73 -19.48 19.40
N PRO A 86 -1.36 -18.47 20.04
CA PRO A 86 -2.15 -17.49 19.30
C PRO A 86 -1.29 -16.65 18.33
N LEU A 87 -0.03 -16.33 18.70
CA LEU A 87 0.90 -15.67 17.79
C LEU A 87 1.20 -16.51 16.55
N LEU A 88 1.59 -17.77 16.76
CA LEU A 88 1.94 -18.70 15.69
C LEU A 88 0.73 -18.91 14.78
N LEU A 89 -0.46 -19.08 15.34
CA LEU A 89 -1.68 -19.25 14.55
C LEU A 89 -1.97 -18.00 13.71
N ALA A 90 -1.87 -16.80 14.27
CA ALA A 90 -2.07 -15.56 13.53
C ALA A 90 -1.05 -15.44 12.37
N VAL A 91 0.23 -15.66 12.64
CA VAL A 91 1.29 -15.62 11.62
C VAL A 91 1.05 -16.67 10.54
N VAL A 92 0.71 -17.92 10.92
CA VAL A 92 0.45 -19.01 9.97
C VAL A 92 -0.75 -18.69 9.08
N VAL A 93 -1.82 -18.11 9.61
CA VAL A 93 -2.98 -17.71 8.79
C VAL A 93 -2.58 -16.65 7.77
N VAL A 94 -1.82 -15.64 8.18
CA VAL A 94 -1.36 -14.58 7.27
C VAL A 94 -0.43 -15.15 6.20
N LEU A 95 0.50 -16.03 6.58
CA LEU A 95 1.40 -16.71 5.65
C LEU A 95 0.66 -17.65 4.69
N ALA A 96 -0.36 -18.37 5.17
CA ALA A 96 -1.17 -19.23 4.32
C ALA A 96 -1.94 -18.41 3.28
N TYR A 97 -2.49 -17.27 3.68
CA TYR A 97 -3.14 -16.34 2.75
C TYR A 97 -2.16 -15.76 1.72
N LEU A 98 -0.97 -15.34 2.16
CA LEU A 98 0.10 -14.90 1.26
C LEU A 98 0.49 -16.01 0.28
N ALA A 99 0.62 -17.25 0.73
CA ALA A 99 0.98 -18.38 -0.11
C ALA A 99 -0.07 -18.67 -1.19
N VAL A 100 -1.37 -18.57 -0.85
CA VAL A 100 -2.46 -18.68 -1.83
C VAL A 100 -2.35 -17.59 -2.89
N GLN A 101 -2.19 -16.33 -2.47
CA GLN A 101 -2.03 -15.20 -3.39
C GLN A 101 -0.80 -15.34 -4.31
N LEU A 102 0.33 -15.79 -3.76
CA LEU A 102 1.54 -16.03 -4.56
C LEU A 102 1.40 -17.21 -5.53
N ALA A 103 0.63 -18.24 -5.15
CA ALA A 103 0.33 -19.36 -6.04
C ALA A 103 -0.52 -18.92 -7.24
N ASP A 104 -1.47 -18.01 -7.02
CA ASP A 104 -2.29 -17.43 -8.09
C ASP A 104 -1.48 -16.55 -9.05
N ILE A 105 -0.46 -15.83 -8.53
CA ILE A 105 0.44 -15.00 -9.33
C ILE A 105 1.41 -15.86 -10.17
N GLY A 106 1.87 -16.99 -9.63
CA GLY A 106 2.71 -17.94 -10.34
C GLY A 106 4.19 -17.55 -10.48
N TYR A 107 4.64 -16.43 -9.89
CA TYR A 107 6.05 -16.04 -9.84
C TYR A 107 6.38 -15.15 -8.63
N VAL A 108 7.68 -14.99 -8.36
CA VAL A 108 8.23 -14.06 -7.36
C VAL A 108 9.15 -13.10 -8.10
N GLU A 109 8.83 -11.80 -8.09
CA GLU A 109 9.61 -10.75 -8.75
C GLU A 109 10.93 -10.51 -8.02
N SER A 110 10.87 -10.38 -6.69
CA SER A 110 12.04 -10.07 -5.86
C SER A 110 11.95 -10.73 -4.50
N GLY A 111 12.95 -11.56 -4.20
CA GLY A 111 13.10 -12.17 -2.88
C GLY A 111 13.29 -11.16 -1.75
N ARG A 112 13.80 -9.95 -2.04
CA ARG A 112 13.97 -8.88 -1.04
C ARG A 112 12.63 -8.33 -0.58
N PHE A 113 11.71 -8.02 -1.51
CA PHE A 113 10.38 -7.53 -1.16
C PHE A 113 9.58 -8.59 -0.39
N LEU A 114 9.67 -9.85 -0.82
CA LEU A 114 9.05 -10.96 -0.10
C LEU A 114 9.60 -11.09 1.32
N ALA A 115 10.93 -11.06 1.49
CA ALA A 115 11.56 -11.10 2.80
C ALA A 115 11.12 -9.92 3.70
N THR A 116 11.04 -8.71 3.16
CA THR A 116 10.48 -7.55 3.89
C THR A 116 9.04 -7.81 4.33
N GLY A 117 8.17 -8.29 3.43
CA GLY A 117 6.80 -8.66 3.78
C GLY A 117 6.72 -9.69 4.91
N LEU A 118 7.53 -10.74 4.85
CA LEU A 118 7.60 -11.78 5.89
C LEU A 118 8.04 -11.23 7.25
N VAL A 119 9.06 -10.35 7.27
CA VAL A 119 9.52 -9.67 8.48
C VAL A 119 8.40 -8.82 9.07
N PHE A 120 7.66 -8.10 8.23
CA PHE A 120 6.54 -7.26 8.67
C PHE A 120 5.38 -8.07 9.24
N ILE A 121 5.04 -9.22 8.62
CA ILE A 121 4.03 -10.14 9.17
C ILE A 121 4.39 -10.54 10.60
N ALA A 122 5.63 -11.00 10.81
CA ALA A 122 6.10 -11.36 12.15
C ALA A 122 6.11 -10.15 13.11
N LEU A 123 6.61 -9.01 12.64
CA LEU A 123 6.75 -7.79 13.42
C LEU A 123 5.39 -7.28 13.92
N HIS A 124 4.36 -7.25 13.07
CA HIS A 124 3.00 -6.87 13.47
C HIS A 124 2.44 -7.80 14.55
N GLY A 125 2.58 -9.11 14.36
CA GLY A 125 2.11 -10.09 15.34
C GLY A 125 2.77 -9.91 16.71
N VAL A 126 4.09 -9.79 16.73
CA VAL A 126 4.85 -9.64 17.98
C VAL A 126 4.59 -8.29 18.62
N ALA A 127 4.50 -7.20 17.85
CA ALA A 127 4.31 -5.85 18.36
C ALA A 127 3.00 -5.72 19.12
N TRP A 128 1.88 -6.08 18.49
CA TRP A 128 0.56 -5.92 19.10
C TRP A 128 0.35 -6.86 20.29
N LEU A 129 0.82 -8.10 20.19
CA LEU A 129 0.74 -9.06 21.28
C LEU A 129 1.59 -8.64 22.49
N SER A 130 2.80 -8.15 22.25
CA SER A 130 3.72 -7.69 23.31
C SER A 130 3.26 -6.38 23.94
N LEU A 131 2.69 -5.48 23.15
CA LEU A 131 2.04 -4.27 23.66
C LEU A 131 0.89 -4.64 24.60
N GLY A 132 -0.03 -5.50 24.15
CA GLY A 132 -1.11 -6.03 24.98
C GLY A 132 -0.60 -6.66 26.27
N ALA A 133 0.38 -7.57 26.17
CA ALA A 133 1.03 -8.20 27.33
C ALA A 133 1.58 -7.18 28.34
N THR A 134 2.23 -6.13 27.84
CA THR A 134 2.76 -5.03 28.66
C THR A 134 1.64 -4.27 29.36
N LEU A 135 0.57 -3.90 28.63
CA LEU A 135 -0.60 -3.25 29.22
C LEU A 135 -1.22 -4.12 30.33
N GLY A 136 -1.33 -5.44 30.12
CA GLY A 136 -1.85 -6.37 31.12
C GLY A 136 -1.04 -6.42 32.41
N LEU A 137 0.29 -6.26 32.32
CA LEU A 137 1.16 -6.20 33.49
C LEU A 137 1.02 -4.88 34.25
N TYR A 138 0.94 -3.75 33.54
CA TYR A 138 1.05 -2.43 34.16
C TYR A 138 -0.28 -1.76 34.50
N LEU A 139 -1.37 -2.08 33.80
CA LEU A 139 -2.68 -1.45 33.99
C LEU A 139 -3.67 -2.38 34.73
N PRO A 140 -4.76 -1.83 35.30
CA PRO A 140 -5.89 -2.65 35.76
C PRO A 140 -6.44 -3.50 34.61
N ALA A 141 -6.83 -4.76 34.90
CA ALA A 141 -7.18 -5.74 33.87
C ALA A 141 -8.22 -5.25 32.86
N ILE A 142 -9.30 -4.60 33.33
CA ILE A 142 -10.37 -4.06 32.47
C ILE A 142 -9.82 -2.98 31.52
N VAL A 143 -9.02 -2.07 32.05
CA VAL A 143 -8.39 -0.98 31.26
C VAL A 143 -7.39 -1.56 30.27
N ALA A 144 -6.55 -2.50 30.70
CA ALA A 144 -5.56 -3.16 29.85
C ALA A 144 -6.23 -3.86 28.66
N ILE A 145 -7.32 -4.59 28.91
CA ILE A 145 -8.08 -5.31 27.89
C ILE A 145 -8.72 -4.33 26.90
N ALA A 146 -9.38 -3.28 27.40
CA ALA A 146 -10.03 -2.28 26.54
C ALA A 146 -9.00 -1.54 25.66
N VAL A 147 -7.90 -1.07 26.25
CA VAL A 147 -6.83 -0.38 25.52
C VAL A 147 -6.10 -1.33 24.57
N GLY A 148 -5.83 -2.57 25.00
CA GLY A 148 -5.19 -3.59 24.17
C GLY A 148 -6.00 -3.96 22.93
N LEU A 149 -7.34 -3.85 22.99
CA LEU A 149 -8.21 -4.02 21.84
C LEU A 149 -8.29 -2.75 20.97
N LEU A 150 -8.58 -1.59 21.58
CA LEU A 150 -8.89 -0.36 20.86
C LEU A 150 -7.66 0.33 20.28
N LEU A 151 -6.52 0.31 20.97
CA LEU A 151 -5.34 1.06 20.53
C LEU A 151 -4.77 0.52 19.21
N PRO A 152 -4.54 -0.80 19.02
CA PRO A 152 -4.13 -1.32 17.71
C PRO A 152 -5.14 -0.98 16.63
N TYR A 153 -6.45 -1.08 16.91
CA TYR A 153 -7.48 -0.72 15.94
C TYR A 153 -7.37 0.74 15.51
N ILE A 154 -7.27 1.67 16.47
CA ILE A 154 -7.14 3.11 16.17
C ILE A 154 -5.88 3.39 15.36
N LEU A 155 -4.73 2.80 15.72
CA LEU A 155 -3.47 3.08 15.04
C LEU A 155 -3.36 2.46 13.64
N VAL A 156 -4.16 1.44 13.38
CA VAL A 156 -4.08 0.66 12.14
C VAL A 156 -5.21 1.02 11.17
N ALA A 157 -6.43 1.16 11.68
CA ALA A 157 -7.62 1.43 10.88
C ALA A 157 -7.85 2.92 10.60
N TYR A 158 -7.67 3.76 11.61
CA TYR A 158 -8.06 5.16 11.54
C TYR A 158 -7.17 6.02 10.62
N PRO A 159 -5.85 5.78 10.46
CA PRO A 159 -5.00 6.65 9.65
C PRO A 159 -5.44 6.83 8.20
N VAL A 160 -6.13 5.83 7.62
CA VAL A 160 -6.68 5.90 6.25
C VAL A 160 -7.77 6.97 6.10
N SER A 161 -8.30 7.50 7.21
CA SER A 161 -9.26 8.62 7.20
C SER A 161 -8.61 9.98 7.48
N LEU A 162 -7.33 10.01 7.85
CA LEU A 162 -6.63 11.25 8.19
C LEU A 162 -6.02 11.91 6.95
N SER A 163 -6.07 13.23 6.89
CA SER A 163 -5.41 14.03 5.85
C SER A 163 -3.89 14.07 5.99
N ASN A 164 -3.38 13.85 7.20
CA ASN A 164 -1.95 13.83 7.48
C ASN A 164 -1.34 12.50 7.02
N VAL A 165 -0.49 12.58 5.99
CA VAL A 165 0.18 11.43 5.36
C VAL A 165 1.05 10.64 6.33
N ALA A 166 1.66 11.29 7.33
CA ALA A 166 2.62 10.63 8.20
C ALA A 166 2.00 9.49 9.02
N TRP A 167 0.76 9.68 9.50
CA TRP A 167 0.06 8.66 10.28
C TRP A 167 -0.20 7.37 9.49
N ARG A 168 -0.41 7.48 8.16
CA ARG A 168 -0.62 6.33 7.27
C ARG A 168 0.63 5.47 7.12
N GLN A 169 1.80 6.11 7.19
CA GLN A 169 3.09 5.49 6.91
C GLN A 169 3.73 4.83 8.15
N MET A 170 3.30 5.17 9.37
CA MET A 170 3.94 4.73 10.63
C MET A 170 3.50 3.36 11.14
N PHE A 171 2.34 2.84 10.73
CA PHE A 171 1.75 1.61 11.31
C PHE A 171 1.48 0.51 10.30
N GLY A 172 2.18 0.53 9.16
CA GLY A 172 2.49 -0.66 8.37
C GLY A 172 1.35 -1.30 7.60
N GLN A 173 0.35 -0.53 7.15
CA GLN A 173 -0.75 -1.06 6.36
C GLN A 173 -0.99 -0.27 5.08
N PRO A 174 -0.39 -0.67 3.94
CA PRO A 174 -0.71 -0.09 2.64
C PRO A 174 -2.09 -0.53 2.11
N PHE A 175 -2.82 -1.33 2.89
CA PHE A 175 -4.13 -1.88 2.57
C PHE A 175 -5.13 -0.76 2.23
N SER A 176 -5.85 -0.94 1.10
CA SER A 176 -6.76 0.00 0.41
C SER A 176 -6.13 1.01 -0.56
N SER A 177 -4.86 1.38 -0.39
CA SER A 177 -4.24 2.44 -1.19
C SER A 177 -3.13 1.95 -2.13
N CYS A 178 -2.72 0.68 -1.98
CA CYS A 178 -1.75 -0.01 -2.84
C CYS A 178 -2.17 -1.49 -3.03
N CYS A 179 -1.89 -2.15 -4.17
CA CYS A 179 -1.08 -1.67 -5.30
C CYS A 179 -1.73 -2.01 -6.65
N GLN A 180 -1.75 -1.05 -7.58
CA GLN A 180 -2.00 -1.34 -9.00
C GLN A 180 -0.78 -2.03 -9.64
N VAL A 181 -0.94 -2.52 -10.87
CA VAL A 181 0.12 -3.23 -11.62
C VAL A 181 1.40 -2.39 -11.75
N SER A 182 1.26 -1.08 -11.97
CA SER A 182 2.36 -0.12 -12.13
C SER A 182 2.89 0.47 -10.83
N GLN A 183 2.45 -0.03 -9.67
CA GLN A 183 2.78 0.54 -8.37
C GLN A 183 3.42 -0.49 -7.43
N SER A 184 4.33 -0.01 -6.60
CA SER A 184 4.94 -0.76 -5.51
C SER A 184 4.70 -0.06 -4.18
N VAL A 185 4.87 -0.79 -3.08
CA VAL A 185 4.71 -0.20 -1.74
C VAL A 185 5.80 0.84 -1.51
N ASP A 186 5.40 2.02 -1.03
CA ASP A 186 6.31 3.13 -0.74
C ASP A 186 7.41 2.69 0.26
N PRO A 187 8.71 2.80 -0.09
CA PRO A 187 9.81 2.52 0.84
C PRO A 187 9.76 3.32 2.14
N ILE A 188 9.17 4.51 2.13
CA ILE A 188 8.95 5.33 3.32
C ILE A 188 8.02 4.62 4.31
N LEU A 189 6.96 3.96 3.83
CA LEU A 189 6.06 3.14 4.66
C LEU A 189 6.86 2.10 5.44
N TRP A 190 7.70 1.33 4.74
CA TRP A 190 8.52 0.28 5.36
C TRP A 190 9.48 0.86 6.39
N LYS A 191 10.17 1.96 6.08
CA LYS A 191 11.13 2.56 7.02
C LYS A 191 10.45 3.09 8.28
N ALA A 192 9.40 3.90 8.13
CA ALA A 192 8.69 4.49 9.25
C ALA A 192 8.02 3.41 10.11
N SER A 193 7.36 2.44 9.47
CA SER A 193 6.68 1.35 10.17
C SER A 193 7.64 0.39 10.87
N ALA A 194 8.79 0.06 10.25
CA ALA A 194 9.81 -0.76 10.90
C ALA A 194 10.31 -0.10 12.19
N LEU A 195 10.55 1.22 12.15
CA LEU A 195 11.01 1.96 13.31
C LEU A 195 9.97 1.98 14.43
N VAL A 196 8.71 2.29 14.11
CA VAL A 196 7.65 2.45 15.11
C VAL A 196 7.19 1.10 15.67
N LEU A 197 6.89 0.12 14.81
CA LEU A 197 6.49 -1.23 15.26
C LEU A 197 7.67 -1.94 15.95
N GLY A 198 8.89 -1.75 15.45
CA GLY A 198 10.11 -2.22 16.12
C GLY A 198 10.27 -1.62 17.50
N ALA A 199 10.03 -0.31 17.67
CA ALA A 199 10.05 0.33 18.97
C ALA A 199 8.94 -0.20 19.89
N ILE A 200 7.72 -0.43 19.40
CA ILE A 200 6.65 -1.08 20.18
C ILE A 200 7.11 -2.44 20.69
N CYS A 201 7.68 -3.29 19.83
CA CYS A 201 8.24 -4.59 20.21
C CYS A 201 9.30 -4.45 21.30
N VAL A 202 10.37 -3.71 21.00
CA VAL A 202 11.54 -3.59 21.90
C VAL A 202 11.12 -2.97 23.23
N CYS A 203 10.39 -1.86 23.23
CA CYS A 203 9.97 -1.20 24.46
C CYS A 203 9.01 -2.08 25.28
N SER A 204 8.09 -2.80 24.63
CA SER A 204 7.22 -3.76 25.32
C SER A 204 8.03 -4.87 26.00
N LEU A 205 9.00 -5.45 25.30
CA LEU A 205 9.84 -6.50 25.87
C LEU A 205 10.73 -5.99 27.01
N LEU A 206 11.29 -4.78 26.88
CA LEU A 206 12.04 -4.13 27.96
C LEU A 206 11.14 -3.87 29.17
N LEU A 207 9.90 -3.42 28.98
CA LEU A 207 8.95 -3.20 30.07
C LEU A 207 8.49 -4.52 30.71
N ILE A 208 8.25 -5.57 29.93
CA ILE A 208 7.97 -6.91 30.45
C ILE A 208 9.15 -7.40 31.31
N ALA A 209 10.38 -7.22 30.85
CA ALA A 209 11.58 -7.54 31.63
C ALA A 209 11.71 -6.66 32.89
N ALA A 210 11.37 -5.37 32.79
CA ALA A 210 11.41 -4.39 33.89
C ALA A 210 10.27 -4.55 34.91
N PHE A 211 9.29 -5.43 34.65
CA PHE A 211 8.12 -5.55 35.50
C PHE A 211 8.49 -6.05 36.88
N HIS A 212 9.36 -7.05 36.95
CA HIS A 212 9.92 -7.54 38.21
C HIS A 212 11.19 -6.73 38.54
N GLY A 213 11.14 -5.93 39.61
CA GLY A 213 12.07 -4.82 39.89
C GLY A 213 13.57 -5.12 39.99
N ASN A 214 13.98 -6.39 39.91
CA ASN A 214 15.36 -6.86 40.04
C ASN A 214 15.79 -7.67 38.80
N TRP A 215 15.83 -7.06 37.61
CA TRP A 215 16.39 -7.71 36.42
C TRP A 215 17.88 -8.08 36.62
N LEU A 216 18.60 -7.24 37.36
CA LEU A 216 19.96 -7.48 37.82
C LEU A 216 20.00 -7.32 39.35
N PRO A 217 20.77 -8.16 40.08
CA PRO A 217 20.95 -7.99 41.52
C PRO A 217 21.49 -6.58 41.83
N GLY A 218 20.73 -5.78 42.59
CA GLY A 218 21.16 -4.45 43.06
C GLY A 218 20.84 -3.26 42.15
N LEU A 219 20.20 -3.45 40.99
CA LEU A 219 19.80 -2.36 40.10
C LEU A 219 18.28 -2.21 40.05
N SER A 220 17.80 -0.99 40.31
CA SER A 220 16.39 -0.64 40.14
C SER A 220 15.96 -0.78 38.68
N ALA A 221 14.78 -1.33 38.42
CA ALA A 221 14.20 -1.38 37.08
C ALA A 221 13.70 0.00 36.56
N TRP A 222 13.77 1.06 37.37
CA TRP A 222 13.29 2.39 37.00
C TRP A 222 13.99 3.00 35.77
N PRO A 223 15.34 3.00 35.65
CA PRO A 223 16.02 3.56 34.49
C PRO A 223 15.62 2.83 33.20
N LEU A 224 15.36 1.52 33.26
CA LEU A 224 14.91 0.76 32.10
C LEU A 224 13.52 1.16 31.64
N ARG A 225 12.60 1.42 32.58
CA ARG A 225 11.25 1.91 32.25
C ARG A 225 11.30 3.29 31.61
N VAL A 226 12.11 4.19 32.18
CA VAL A 226 12.32 5.53 31.62
C VAL A 226 12.96 5.44 30.24
N ALA A 227 13.98 4.60 30.07
CA ALA A 227 14.63 4.36 28.78
C ALA A 227 13.66 3.79 27.74
N ALA A 228 12.80 2.84 28.11
CA ALA A 228 11.80 2.27 27.20
C ALA A 228 10.76 3.32 26.76
N ILE A 229 10.26 4.15 27.69
CA ILE A 229 9.31 5.22 27.37
C ILE A 229 9.99 6.30 26.50
N GLY A 230 11.21 6.70 26.87
CA GLY A 230 12.00 7.67 26.12
C GLY A 230 12.33 7.18 24.71
N LEU A 231 12.77 5.92 24.56
CA LEU A 231 13.02 5.28 23.28
C LEU A 231 11.75 5.26 22.43
N PHE A 232 10.62 4.85 22.99
CA PHE A 232 9.34 4.85 22.27
C PHE A 232 8.97 6.25 21.77
N GLY A 233 9.09 7.27 22.62
CA GLY A 233 8.82 8.67 22.24
C GLY A 233 9.75 9.15 21.11
N VAL A 234 11.05 8.91 21.22
CA VAL A 234 12.04 9.26 20.18
C VAL A 234 11.74 8.52 18.87
N SER A 235 11.48 7.22 18.93
CA SER A 235 11.16 6.42 17.74
C SER A 235 9.85 6.85 17.08
N CYS A 236 8.84 7.25 17.85
CA CYS A 236 7.61 7.82 17.29
C CYS A 236 7.88 9.16 16.59
N SER A 237 8.65 10.06 17.23
CA SER A 237 9.00 11.36 16.63
C SER A 237 9.83 11.20 15.35
N LEU A 238 10.84 10.32 15.37
CA LEU A 238 11.65 10.01 14.18
C LEU A 238 10.84 9.30 13.10
N GLY A 239 10.00 8.34 13.49
CA GLY A 239 9.11 7.64 12.58
C GLY A 239 8.14 8.59 11.91
N TYR A 240 7.57 9.53 12.66
CA TYR A 240 6.74 10.60 12.14
C TYR A 240 7.51 11.50 11.18
N GLY A 241 8.74 11.91 11.53
CA GLY A 241 9.59 12.73 10.65
C GLY A 241 9.91 12.04 9.31
N ILE A 242 10.25 10.75 9.32
CA ILE A 242 10.46 9.96 8.09
C ILE A 242 9.15 9.84 7.30
N ALA A 243 8.05 9.62 8.01
CA ALA A 243 6.73 9.40 7.43
C ALA A 243 6.15 10.64 6.72
N GLN A 244 6.62 11.85 7.05
CA GLN A 244 6.20 13.08 6.38
C GLN A 244 6.63 13.14 4.91
N ASP A 245 7.70 12.44 4.54
CA ASP A 245 8.17 12.35 3.16
C ASP A 245 7.38 11.33 2.33
N GLY A 246 6.46 10.59 2.97
CA GLY A 246 5.61 9.60 2.31
C GLY A 246 4.42 10.24 1.60
N ASN A 247 3.73 9.44 0.79
CA ASN A 247 2.56 9.89 0.06
C ASN A 247 1.22 9.40 0.66
N TYR A 248 0.10 9.94 0.18
CA TYR A 248 -1.23 9.57 0.66
C TYR A 248 -1.63 8.13 0.32
N SER A 249 -1.16 7.63 -0.82
CA SER A 249 -1.49 6.31 -1.36
C SER A 249 -0.63 5.19 -0.79
N SER A 250 0.43 5.51 -0.04
CA SER A 250 1.46 4.56 0.41
C SER A 250 2.01 3.67 -0.70
N ALA A 251 1.99 4.20 -1.92
CA ALA A 251 2.36 3.53 -3.16
C ALA A 251 3.24 4.47 -3.97
N VAL A 252 4.26 3.94 -4.64
CA VAL A 252 5.10 4.68 -5.58
C VAL A 252 5.09 3.97 -6.92
N PRO A 253 5.36 4.68 -8.04
CA PRO A 253 5.52 4.03 -9.34
C PRO A 253 6.62 2.96 -9.27
N ARG A 254 6.34 1.80 -9.86
CA ARG A 254 7.38 0.77 -10.06
C ARG A 254 8.46 1.31 -11.01
N PRO A 255 9.73 0.93 -10.81
CA PRO A 255 10.79 1.33 -11.72
C PRO A 255 10.54 0.81 -13.14
N GLN A 256 10.52 1.71 -14.14
CA GLN A 256 10.19 1.36 -15.52
C GLN A 256 11.19 0.35 -16.14
N GLU A 257 12.41 0.27 -15.61
CA GLU A 257 13.43 -0.71 -16.03
C GLU A 257 13.04 -2.17 -15.78
N HIS A 258 12.02 -2.43 -14.95
CA HIS A 258 11.48 -3.77 -14.73
C HIS A 258 10.41 -4.17 -15.75
N MET A 259 9.98 -3.26 -16.63
CA MET A 259 9.02 -3.58 -17.69
C MET A 259 9.65 -4.46 -18.76
N ILE A 260 8.82 -5.28 -19.40
CA ILE A 260 9.17 -6.04 -20.60
C ILE A 260 8.91 -5.14 -21.79
N CYS A 261 9.97 -4.79 -22.53
CA CYS A 261 9.87 -3.94 -23.73
C CYS A 261 10.08 -4.77 -25.00
N GLU A 262 9.10 -4.71 -25.91
CA GLU A 262 9.14 -5.30 -27.24
C GLU A 262 8.98 -4.19 -28.29
N GLY A 263 10.11 -3.63 -28.73
CA GLY A 263 10.12 -2.43 -29.58
C GLY A 263 9.78 -1.18 -28.77
N ALA A 264 8.82 -0.39 -29.25
CA ALA A 264 8.35 0.82 -28.56
C ALA A 264 7.32 0.52 -27.45
N VAL A 265 6.81 -0.71 -27.35
CA VAL A 265 5.78 -1.09 -26.38
C VAL A 265 6.42 -1.76 -25.18
N CYS A 266 6.29 -1.15 -24.00
CA CYS A 266 6.76 -1.65 -22.72
C CYS A 266 5.57 -1.91 -21.79
N TYR A 267 5.54 -3.10 -21.19
CA TYR A 267 4.41 -3.55 -20.37
C TYR A 267 4.89 -4.38 -19.18
N TRP A 268 4.03 -4.51 -18.17
CA TRP A 268 4.29 -5.39 -17.04
C TRP A 268 3.97 -6.84 -17.40
N ARG A 269 4.63 -7.81 -16.77
CA ARG A 269 4.36 -9.25 -16.99
C ARG A 269 2.91 -9.62 -16.72
N GLU A 270 2.28 -8.89 -15.81
CA GLU A 270 0.92 -9.01 -15.33
C GLU A 270 -0.11 -8.47 -16.35
N THR A 271 0.34 -7.73 -17.37
CA THR A 271 -0.53 -7.15 -18.40
C THR A 271 -1.12 -8.29 -19.26
N PRO A 272 -2.45 -8.36 -19.45
CA PRO A 272 -3.05 -9.37 -20.31
C PRO A 272 -2.49 -9.32 -21.73
N SER A 273 -2.11 -10.48 -22.29
CA SER A 273 -1.50 -10.55 -23.62
C SER A 273 -2.40 -9.93 -24.71
N GLY A 274 -3.71 -10.14 -24.64
CA GLY A 274 -4.66 -9.54 -25.57
C GLY A 274 -4.67 -8.01 -25.55
N GLN A 275 -4.41 -7.40 -24.38
CA GLN A 275 -4.27 -5.95 -24.25
C GLN A 275 -2.95 -5.48 -24.89
N VAL A 276 -1.85 -6.19 -24.65
CA VAL A 276 -0.55 -5.90 -25.27
C VAL A 276 -0.63 -6.01 -26.80
N ASP A 277 -1.22 -7.09 -27.31
CA ASP A 277 -1.37 -7.35 -28.75
C ASP A 277 -2.25 -6.31 -29.45
N ALA A 278 -3.35 -5.90 -28.81
CA ALA A 278 -4.23 -4.86 -29.35
C ALA A 278 -3.51 -3.51 -29.40
N ASN A 279 -2.84 -3.12 -28.33
CA ASN A 279 -2.03 -1.89 -28.27
C ASN A 279 -0.91 -1.90 -29.31
N ARG A 280 -0.17 -3.00 -29.45
CA ARG A 280 0.88 -3.14 -30.46
C ARG A 280 0.36 -2.93 -31.87
N LYS A 281 -0.72 -3.63 -32.25
CA LYS A 281 -1.31 -3.53 -33.59
C LYS A 281 -1.76 -2.12 -33.92
N VAL A 282 -2.45 -1.47 -32.99
CA VAL A 282 -2.91 -0.09 -33.19
C VAL A 282 -1.71 0.85 -33.27
N TRP A 283 -0.77 0.76 -32.35
CA TRP A 283 0.43 1.58 -32.33
C TRP A 283 1.24 1.51 -33.64
N GLU A 284 1.45 0.29 -34.15
CA GLU A 284 2.11 0.07 -35.45
C GLU A 284 1.31 0.66 -36.61
N SER A 285 -0.03 0.54 -36.60
CA SER A 285 -0.89 1.12 -37.63
C SER A 285 -0.86 2.65 -37.67
N LEU A 286 -0.66 3.29 -36.51
CA LEU A 286 -0.55 4.74 -36.38
C LEU A 286 0.81 5.27 -36.90
N GLY A 287 1.82 4.42 -37.07
CA GLY A 287 3.13 4.82 -37.60
C GLY A 287 3.91 5.80 -36.69
N VAL A 288 3.67 5.75 -35.37
CA VAL A 288 4.36 6.59 -34.38
C VAL A 288 5.76 6.02 -34.11
N THR A 289 6.80 6.85 -34.21
CA THR A 289 8.19 6.33 -34.23
C THR A 289 9.08 6.75 -33.06
N THR A 290 8.78 7.85 -32.37
CA THR A 290 9.66 8.33 -31.29
C THR A 290 9.07 8.20 -29.89
N TYR A 291 7.75 8.05 -29.77
CA TYR A 291 7.11 7.80 -28.49
C TYR A 291 7.27 6.34 -28.07
N ARG A 292 7.30 6.12 -26.76
CA ARG A 292 7.26 4.80 -26.13
C ARG A 292 5.89 4.59 -25.53
N LEU A 293 5.26 3.46 -25.80
CA LEU A 293 4.00 3.08 -25.18
C LEU A 293 4.30 2.30 -23.90
N ILE A 294 3.86 2.79 -22.73
CA ILE A 294 4.18 2.20 -21.43
C ILE A 294 2.93 1.87 -20.62
N ASP A 295 2.88 0.71 -19.95
CA ASP A 295 1.81 0.37 -18.99
C ASP A 295 2.06 0.98 -17.59
N ALA A 296 2.36 2.28 -17.54
CA ALA A 296 2.48 3.02 -16.29
C ALA A 296 2.09 4.48 -16.50
N GLU A 297 2.15 5.25 -15.41
CA GLU A 297 2.07 6.70 -15.53
C GLU A 297 3.31 7.23 -16.28
N PRO A 298 3.14 8.08 -17.30
CA PRO A 298 4.25 8.73 -18.00
C PRO A 298 5.18 9.46 -17.03
N GLN A 299 6.49 9.20 -17.12
CA GLN A 299 7.51 9.94 -16.36
C GLN A 299 8.38 10.82 -17.26
N ARG A 300 8.27 10.63 -18.58
CA ARG A 300 9.00 11.37 -19.61
C ARG A 300 8.02 11.92 -20.62
N ASP A 301 8.40 13.01 -21.28
CA ASP A 301 7.58 13.63 -22.33
C ASP A 301 7.39 12.72 -23.56
N ASP A 302 8.25 11.70 -23.73
CA ASP A 302 8.18 10.70 -24.80
C ASP A 302 7.46 9.40 -24.39
N ASP A 303 6.93 9.32 -23.17
CA ASP A 303 6.14 8.17 -22.71
C ASP A 303 4.64 8.42 -22.96
N ILE A 304 3.97 7.50 -23.64
CA ILE A 304 2.52 7.47 -23.84
C ILE A 304 1.95 6.32 -23.04
N ARG A 305 0.81 6.55 -22.40
CA ARG A 305 0.16 5.54 -21.57
C ARG A 305 -0.51 4.47 -22.43
N LEU A 306 -0.28 3.21 -22.08
CA LEU A 306 -0.91 2.05 -22.69
C LEU A 306 -2.41 1.99 -22.35
N ALA A 307 -3.25 1.74 -23.35
CA ALA A 307 -4.70 1.68 -23.17
C ALA A 307 -5.11 0.39 -22.45
N ARG A 308 -5.97 0.51 -21.42
CA ARG A 308 -6.45 -0.63 -20.59
C ARG A 308 -7.61 -1.41 -21.23
N SER A 309 -7.48 -1.75 -22.52
CA SER A 309 -8.46 -2.55 -23.26
C SER A 309 -7.80 -3.55 -24.21
N GLY A 310 -8.46 -4.68 -24.42
CA GLY A 310 -8.11 -5.67 -25.46
C GLY A 310 -8.82 -5.43 -26.80
N GLN A 311 -9.70 -4.42 -26.87
CA GLN A 311 -10.48 -4.11 -28.08
C GLN A 311 -9.79 -3.01 -28.88
N GLN A 312 -9.48 -3.27 -30.15
CA GLN A 312 -8.74 -2.32 -30.99
C GLN A 312 -9.40 -0.93 -31.13
N PRO A 313 -10.73 -0.78 -31.28
CA PRO A 313 -11.35 0.55 -31.37
C PRO A 313 -11.16 1.38 -30.09
N GLU A 314 -11.38 0.78 -28.92
CA GLU A 314 -11.18 1.44 -27.63
C GLU A 314 -9.72 1.83 -27.41
N VAL A 315 -8.80 0.93 -27.78
CA VAL A 315 -7.36 1.19 -27.76
C VAL A 315 -7.00 2.34 -28.69
N LYS A 316 -7.51 2.35 -29.92
CA LYS A 316 -7.26 3.41 -30.90
C LYS A 316 -7.71 4.75 -30.37
N HIS A 317 -8.95 4.84 -29.90
CA HIS A 317 -9.49 6.06 -29.32
C HIS A 317 -8.61 6.58 -28.16
N ALA A 318 -8.31 5.73 -27.18
CA ALA A 318 -7.49 6.11 -26.03
C ALA A 318 -6.08 6.58 -26.43
N LEU A 319 -5.43 5.90 -27.37
CA LEU A 319 -4.10 6.27 -27.85
C LEU A 319 -4.11 7.59 -28.64
N LEU A 320 -5.14 7.85 -29.44
CA LEU A 320 -5.26 9.13 -30.15
C LEU A 320 -5.47 10.29 -29.19
N VAL A 321 -6.28 10.11 -28.15
CA VAL A 321 -6.47 11.11 -27.08
C VAL A 321 -5.15 11.39 -26.37
N GLU A 322 -4.40 10.36 -25.99
CA GLU A 322 -3.09 10.51 -25.33
C GLU A 322 -2.01 11.13 -26.24
N LEU A 323 -1.99 10.78 -27.52
CA LEU A 323 -1.09 11.45 -28.48
C LEU A 323 -1.46 12.91 -28.67
N LEU A 324 -2.76 13.22 -28.68
CA LEU A 324 -3.26 14.58 -28.84
C LEU A 324 -2.97 15.45 -27.61
N SER A 325 -3.12 14.91 -26.40
CA SER A 325 -2.74 15.60 -25.16
C SER A 325 -1.23 15.89 -25.10
N ASN A 326 -0.43 15.14 -25.85
CA ASN A 326 1.02 15.33 -25.95
C ASN A 326 1.48 16.24 -27.08
N GLU A 327 0.56 16.71 -27.94
CA GLU A 327 0.90 17.58 -29.07
C GLU A 327 1.32 18.99 -28.59
N PRO A 328 2.53 19.48 -28.95
CA PRO A 328 3.03 20.77 -28.48
C PRO A 328 2.13 21.95 -28.83
N ALA A 329 1.47 21.90 -29.99
CA ALA A 329 0.56 22.95 -30.44
C ALA A 329 -0.67 23.11 -29.52
N LEU A 330 -1.15 22.02 -28.92
CA LEU A 330 -2.30 22.03 -28.01
C LEU A 330 -1.90 22.34 -26.57
N LYS A 331 -0.71 21.90 -26.13
CA LYS A 331 -0.14 22.31 -24.83
C LYS A 331 0.05 23.83 -24.75
N GLY A 332 0.41 24.47 -25.87
CA GLY A 332 0.56 25.92 -25.95
C GLY A 332 -0.74 26.72 -26.16
N ALA A 333 -1.85 26.04 -26.46
CA ALA A 333 -3.11 26.72 -26.76
C ALA A 333 -3.98 26.86 -25.50
N PRO A 334 -4.46 28.08 -25.17
CA PRO A 334 -5.30 28.29 -23.99
C PRO A 334 -6.69 27.67 -24.18
N SER A 335 -7.19 27.03 -23.15
CA SER A 335 -8.55 26.50 -23.07
C SER A 335 -9.51 27.54 -22.49
N CYS A 336 -10.75 27.52 -22.95
CA CYS A 336 -11.85 28.32 -22.40
C CYS A 336 -12.27 27.90 -20.98
N TRP A 337 -11.87 26.70 -20.53
CA TRP A 337 -12.06 26.23 -19.16
C TRP A 337 -11.06 26.83 -18.16
N GLY A 338 -9.96 27.42 -18.65
CA GLY A 338 -8.95 28.07 -17.82
C GLY A 338 -9.39 29.47 -17.36
N THR A 339 -8.86 29.90 -16.22
CA THR A 339 -8.99 31.30 -15.76
C THR A 339 -7.65 32.03 -15.93
N PRO A 340 -7.61 33.38 -15.93
CA PRO A 340 -6.34 34.11 -15.95
C PRO A 340 -5.40 33.77 -14.79
N GLN A 341 -5.95 33.35 -13.64
CA GLN A 341 -5.20 32.96 -12.45
C GLN A 341 -4.76 31.49 -12.48
N GLN A 342 -5.48 30.64 -13.21
CA GLN A 342 -5.20 29.22 -13.37
C GLN A 342 -5.46 28.84 -14.84
N PRO A 343 -4.52 29.15 -15.74
CA PRO A 343 -4.65 28.82 -17.15
C PRO A 343 -4.65 27.29 -17.30
N VAL A 344 -5.51 26.80 -18.18
CA VAL A 344 -5.61 25.38 -18.56
C VAL A 344 -5.36 25.32 -20.05
N SER A 345 -4.55 24.36 -20.51
CA SER A 345 -4.33 24.16 -21.94
C SER A 345 -5.44 23.32 -22.56
N VAL A 346 -5.60 23.42 -23.89
CA VAL A 346 -6.55 22.56 -24.62
C VAL A 346 -6.13 21.09 -24.53
N ALA A 347 -4.83 20.81 -24.45
CA ALA A 347 -4.33 19.46 -24.19
C ALA A 347 -4.78 18.86 -22.84
N GLU A 348 -4.95 19.68 -21.81
CA GLU A 348 -5.44 19.27 -20.48
C GLU A 348 -6.98 19.20 -20.40
N SER A 349 -7.67 19.77 -21.39
CA SER A 349 -9.14 19.88 -21.43
C SER A 349 -9.64 19.60 -22.84
N LEU A 350 -9.22 18.45 -23.38
CA LEU A 350 -9.65 18.01 -24.70
C LEU A 350 -11.18 17.89 -24.72
N PRO A 351 -11.86 18.36 -25.79
CA PRO A 351 -13.29 18.21 -25.93
C PRO A 351 -13.67 16.73 -26.06
N ASP A 352 -14.94 16.42 -25.82
CA ASP A 352 -15.45 15.08 -26.08
C ASP A 352 -15.60 14.89 -27.59
N LEU A 353 -14.61 14.21 -28.18
CA LEU A 353 -14.52 13.95 -29.62
C LEU A 353 -15.01 12.54 -29.91
N THR A 354 -15.90 12.42 -30.88
CA THR A 354 -16.26 11.11 -31.43
C THR A 354 -15.06 10.47 -32.12
N GLU A 355 -15.08 9.15 -32.31
CA GLU A 355 -14.01 8.42 -33.00
C GLU A 355 -13.76 8.98 -34.41
N GLU A 356 -14.83 9.29 -35.17
CA GLU A 356 -14.72 9.89 -36.51
C GLU A 356 -14.06 11.27 -36.49
N GLU A 357 -14.37 12.10 -35.49
CA GLU A 357 -13.78 13.43 -35.34
C GLU A 357 -12.30 13.36 -34.94
N LEU A 358 -11.95 12.47 -34.01
CA LEU A 358 -10.56 12.19 -33.62
C LEU A 358 -9.76 11.73 -34.83
N GLU A 359 -10.24 10.75 -35.58
CA GLU A 359 -9.55 10.25 -36.77
C GLU A 359 -9.36 11.34 -37.82
N ARG A 360 -10.40 12.13 -38.10
CA ARG A 360 -10.33 13.24 -39.04
C ARG A 360 -9.29 14.29 -38.64
N ALA A 361 -9.25 14.64 -37.36
CA ALA A 361 -8.38 15.69 -36.83
C ALA A 361 -6.91 15.23 -36.73
N THR A 362 -6.68 13.94 -36.49
CA THR A 362 -5.38 13.42 -36.06
C THR A 362 -4.71 12.45 -37.02
N LEU A 363 -5.43 11.85 -37.97
CA LEU A 363 -4.90 10.84 -38.90
C LEU A 363 -4.81 11.34 -40.33
N THR A 364 -3.81 10.86 -41.06
CA THR A 364 -3.69 11.02 -42.51
C THR A 364 -4.76 10.16 -43.22
N PRO A 365 -5.00 10.36 -44.53
CA PRO A 365 -5.86 9.46 -45.30
C PRO A 365 -5.38 8.00 -45.32
N SER A 366 -4.10 7.74 -45.02
CA SER A 366 -3.54 6.40 -44.86
C SER A 366 -3.71 5.82 -43.44
N GLY A 367 -4.31 6.57 -42.51
CA GLY A 367 -4.54 6.15 -41.12
C GLY A 367 -3.35 6.38 -40.17
N GLN A 368 -2.32 7.12 -40.59
CA GLN A 368 -1.13 7.39 -39.77
C GLN A 368 -1.28 8.67 -38.96
N TRP A 369 -0.62 8.74 -37.80
CA TRP A 369 -0.59 9.93 -36.95
C TRP A 369 0.00 11.16 -37.66
N ARG A 370 -0.75 12.27 -37.64
CA ARG A 370 -0.37 13.54 -38.28
C ARG A 370 0.54 14.41 -37.44
N GLY A 371 0.44 14.31 -36.12
CA GLY A 371 1.13 15.19 -35.18
C GLY A 371 2.64 15.03 -35.20
N VAL A 372 3.27 15.74 -34.27
CA VAL A 372 4.71 15.62 -34.06
C VAL A 372 5.01 14.14 -33.78
N HIS A 373 6.09 13.62 -34.35
CA HIS A 373 6.59 12.24 -34.17
C HIS A 373 5.89 11.12 -34.96
N GLY A 374 4.91 11.48 -35.80
CA GLY A 374 4.38 10.62 -36.87
C GLY A 374 4.87 11.12 -38.23
N THR A 375 3.93 11.68 -39.01
CA THR A 375 4.21 12.22 -40.34
C THR A 375 4.64 13.69 -40.36
N ASN A 376 4.52 14.41 -39.23
CA ASN A 376 4.73 15.86 -39.11
C ASN A 376 3.81 16.69 -40.04
N ALA A 377 2.69 16.13 -40.49
CA ALA A 377 1.68 16.85 -41.28
C ALA A 377 0.90 17.89 -40.46
N GLY A 378 1.02 17.85 -39.13
CA GLY A 378 0.29 18.67 -38.17
C GLY A 378 -1.14 18.18 -37.97
N VAL A 379 -1.56 18.09 -36.71
CA VAL A 379 -2.97 17.84 -36.35
C VAL A 379 -3.84 19.06 -36.71
N ASP A 380 -5.14 18.87 -36.90
CA ASP A 380 -6.09 19.97 -37.16
C ASP A 380 -6.43 20.73 -35.87
N VAL A 381 -5.46 21.51 -35.39
CA VAL A 381 -5.55 22.31 -34.17
C VAL A 381 -6.77 23.24 -34.20
N LYS A 382 -7.09 23.82 -35.36
CA LYS A 382 -8.22 24.75 -35.50
C LYS A 382 -9.54 24.03 -35.22
N PHE A 383 -9.76 22.87 -35.86
CA PHE A 383 -10.96 22.07 -35.62
C PHE A 383 -11.13 21.73 -34.13
N ILE A 384 -10.06 21.30 -33.47
CA ILE A 384 -10.06 20.93 -32.04
C ILE A 384 -10.38 22.14 -31.16
N LEU A 385 -9.79 23.31 -31.46
CA LEU A 385 -10.07 24.55 -30.74
C LEU A 385 -11.51 25.02 -30.90
N ASP A 386 -12.04 24.99 -32.13
CA ASP A 386 -13.42 25.39 -32.42
C ASP A 386 -14.40 24.48 -31.65
N ARG A 387 -14.11 23.18 -31.57
CA ARG A 387 -14.90 22.22 -30.81
C ARG A 387 -14.81 22.47 -29.29
N ALA A 388 -13.59 22.60 -28.75
CA ALA A 388 -13.38 22.87 -27.33
C ALA A 388 -14.09 24.15 -26.87
N ASN A 389 -14.01 25.21 -27.69
CA ASN A 389 -14.72 26.46 -27.41
C ASN A 389 -16.23 26.26 -27.44
N SER A 390 -16.79 25.50 -28.38
CA SER A 390 -18.24 25.30 -28.47
C SER A 390 -18.86 24.71 -27.20
N GLU A 391 -18.18 23.78 -26.53
CA GLU A 391 -18.66 23.16 -25.29
C GLU A 391 -18.70 24.16 -24.13
N CYS A 392 -17.77 25.11 -24.07
CA CYS A 392 -17.77 26.17 -23.06
C CYS A 392 -18.93 27.16 -23.18
N TRP A 393 -19.53 27.31 -24.37
CA TRP A 393 -20.67 28.22 -24.56
C TRP A 393 -22.03 27.55 -24.25
N GLU A 394 -22.06 26.21 -24.25
CA GLU A 394 -23.28 25.43 -24.04
C GLU A 394 -23.48 24.97 -22.59
N GLY A 395 -22.40 24.91 -21.79
CA GLY A 395 -22.43 24.61 -20.34
C GLY A 395 -22.51 25.85 -19.47
#